data_AF-Q7V899-F1
#
_entry.id   AF-Q7V899-F1
#
_cell.length_a   1.000
_cell.length_b   1.000
_cell.length_c   1.000
_cell.angle_alpha   90.00
_cell.angle_beta   90.00
_cell.angle_gamma   90.00
#
_symmetry.space_group_name_H-M   'P 1'
#
loop_
_entity.id
_entity.type
_entity.pdbx_description
1 polymer ?
#
loop_
_entity_poly.entity_id
_entity_poly.type
_entity_poly.pdbx_seq_one_letter_code
_entity_poly.pdbx_strand_id
1 'polypeptide(L)'
;MLTGSDLLTKVKDLGDVSKSDLVRACGYVSTKKDGGERLNFTAFYEALLEAKGVSLGITGVAGIGKGGRKLSYVATVQGNGNLLIGKAYTALLDLKPGDEFEIKLGRKQIRLVPAGGSDEDDD
;
A
#
# COMPACT_ATOMS: atom_id res chain seq x y z
N MET A 1 -9.84 -18.70 5.91
CA MET A 1 -9.07 -18.45 7.14
C MET A 1 -10.03 -18.15 8.28
N LEU A 2 -9.72 -18.61 9.50
CA LEU A 2 -10.51 -18.37 10.71
C LEU A 2 -10.18 -16.99 11.29
N THR A 3 -11.13 -16.32 11.92
CA THR A 3 -10.93 -15.01 12.59
C THR A 3 -11.70 -14.96 13.92
N GLY A 4 -11.48 -13.92 14.74
CA GLY A 4 -12.26 -13.68 15.95
C GLY A 4 -12.26 -14.85 16.95
N SER A 5 -13.44 -15.14 17.52
CA SER A 5 -13.62 -16.23 18.49
C SER A 5 -13.24 -17.60 17.93
N ASP A 6 -13.54 -17.85 16.66
CA ASP A 6 -13.32 -19.17 16.03
C ASP A 6 -11.83 -19.46 15.88
N LEU A 7 -11.04 -18.42 15.58
CA LEU A 7 -9.58 -18.51 15.56
C LEU A 7 -9.02 -18.82 16.95
N LEU A 8 -9.52 -18.17 18.00
CA LEU A 8 -9.07 -18.40 19.37
C LEU A 8 -9.41 -19.81 19.86
N THR A 9 -10.62 -20.30 19.57
CA THR A 9 -11.05 -21.65 19.90
C THR A 9 -10.16 -22.67 19.18
N LYS A 10 -9.95 -22.50 17.87
CA LYS A 10 -9.15 -23.44 17.09
C LYS A 10 -7.69 -23.51 17.55
N VAL A 11 -7.09 -22.38 17.89
CA VAL A 11 -5.70 -22.33 18.41
C VAL A 11 -5.60 -22.97 19.78
N LYS A 12 -6.62 -22.83 20.64
CA LYS A 12 -6.67 -23.53 21.93
C LYS A 12 -6.80 -25.05 21.74
N ASP A 13 -7.66 -25.49 20.82
CA ASP A 13 -7.92 -26.91 20.56
C ASP A 13 -6.70 -27.63 19.98
N LEU A 14 -5.95 -26.95 19.10
CA LEU A 14 -4.75 -27.51 18.48
C LEU A 14 -3.56 -27.61 19.45
N GLY A 15 -3.57 -26.89 20.57
CA GLY A 15 -2.57 -26.99 21.63
C GLY A 15 -1.15 -26.71 21.14
N ASP A 16 -0.22 -27.63 21.45
CA ASP A 16 1.23 -27.46 21.23
C ASP A 16 1.72 -28.10 19.91
N VAL A 17 1.07 -27.74 18.80
CA VAL A 17 1.57 -28.06 17.46
C VAL A 17 2.47 -26.96 16.93
N SER A 18 3.21 -27.25 15.86
CA SER A 18 4.11 -26.26 15.27
C SER A 18 3.34 -25.01 14.81
N LYS A 19 3.99 -23.84 14.88
CA LYS A 19 3.41 -22.58 14.38
C LYS A 19 2.95 -22.69 12.93
N SER A 20 3.68 -23.44 12.11
CA SER A 20 3.34 -23.70 10.71
C SER A 20 2.02 -24.47 10.56
N ASP A 21 1.81 -25.46 11.42
CA ASP A 21 0.59 -26.28 11.40
C ASP A 21 -0.62 -25.51 11.94
N LEU A 22 -0.42 -24.65 12.94
CA LEU A 22 -1.46 -23.71 13.40
C LEU A 22 -1.92 -22.79 12.26
N VAL A 23 -0.96 -22.16 11.56
CA VAL A 23 -1.24 -21.24 10.44
C VAL A 23 -1.97 -21.98 9.31
N ARG A 24 -1.54 -23.20 8.99
CA ARG A 24 -2.21 -24.05 7.99
C ARG A 24 -3.62 -24.43 8.41
N ALA A 25 -3.79 -24.94 9.62
CA ALA A 25 -5.08 -25.40 10.15
C ALA A 25 -6.09 -24.25 10.35
N CYS A 26 -5.61 -23.04 10.60
CA CYS A 26 -6.45 -21.84 10.67
C CYS A 26 -6.73 -21.24 9.27
N GLY A 27 -6.21 -21.83 8.20
CA GLY A 27 -6.48 -21.45 6.82
C GLY A 27 -5.72 -20.22 6.33
N TYR A 28 -4.59 -19.88 6.96
CA TYR A 28 -3.71 -18.77 6.56
C TYR A 28 -2.65 -19.26 5.56
N VAL A 29 -3.11 -19.80 4.44
CA VAL A 29 -2.28 -20.35 3.38
C VAL A 29 -2.70 -19.75 2.05
N SER A 30 -1.74 -19.54 1.17
CA SER A 30 -1.97 -19.19 -0.23
C SER A 30 -1.25 -20.18 -1.12
N THR A 31 -1.90 -20.58 -2.21
CA THR A 31 -1.31 -21.45 -3.23
C THR A 31 -0.51 -20.60 -4.21
N LYS A 32 0.76 -20.94 -4.42
CA LYS A 32 1.59 -20.32 -5.45
C LYS A 32 1.25 -20.89 -6.83
N LYS A 33 1.68 -20.20 -7.90
CA LYS A 33 1.49 -20.65 -9.29
C LYS A 33 2.15 -22.00 -9.60
N ASP A 34 3.18 -22.37 -8.85
CA ASP A 34 3.91 -23.64 -8.96
C ASP A 34 3.27 -24.78 -8.13
N GLY A 35 2.11 -24.53 -7.50
CA GLY A 35 1.43 -25.49 -6.63
C GLY A 35 1.99 -25.55 -5.20
N GLY A 36 3.06 -24.81 -4.89
CA GLY A 36 3.62 -24.75 -3.54
C GLY A 36 2.74 -23.96 -2.57
N GLU A 37 2.67 -24.41 -1.32
CA GLU A 37 2.00 -23.66 -0.25
C GLU A 37 2.88 -22.52 0.25
N ARG A 38 2.28 -21.35 0.47
CA ARG A 38 2.86 -20.23 1.22
C ARG A 38 2.02 -19.97 2.46
N LEU A 39 2.64 -20.11 3.62
CA LEU A 39 2.05 -19.79 4.92
C LEU A 39 2.08 -18.27 5.16
N ASN A 40 0.94 -17.70 5.56
CA ASN A 40 0.74 -16.27 5.78
C ASN A 40 0.78 -15.93 7.27
N PHE A 41 1.96 -16.06 7.89
CA PHE A 41 2.17 -15.81 9.32
C PHE A 41 1.74 -14.42 9.79
N THR A 42 2.04 -13.37 9.01
CA THR A 42 1.67 -11.99 9.36
C THR A 42 0.16 -11.85 9.54
N ALA A 43 -0.62 -12.28 8.55
CA ALA A 43 -2.08 -12.23 8.61
C ALA A 43 -2.66 -13.08 9.76
N PHE A 44 -2.04 -14.23 10.06
CA PHE A 44 -2.44 -15.07 11.19
C PHE A 44 -2.22 -14.36 12.53
N TYR A 45 -1.05 -13.74 12.74
CA TYR A 45 -0.74 -13.05 13.99
C TYR A 45 -1.55 -11.76 14.16
N GLU A 46 -1.77 -11.02 13.08
CA GLU A 46 -2.65 -9.85 13.11
C GLU A 46 -4.07 -10.22 13.56
N ALA A 47 -4.64 -11.27 12.97
CA ALA A 47 -5.97 -11.73 13.35
C ALA A 47 -6.03 -12.32 14.78
N LEU A 48 -4.95 -12.95 15.25
CA LEU A 48 -4.86 -13.38 16.66
C LEU A 48 -4.83 -12.21 17.64
N LEU A 49 -4.11 -11.14 17.28
CA LEU A 49 -4.02 -9.94 18.10
C LEU A 49 -5.37 -9.20 18.10
N GLU A 50 -6.00 -9.07 16.94
CA GLU A 50 -7.33 -8.49 16.81
C GLU A 50 -8.39 -9.27 17.61
N ALA A 51 -8.38 -10.61 17.51
CA ALA A 51 -9.28 -11.46 18.28
C ALA A 51 -9.08 -11.33 19.80
N LYS A 52 -7.89 -10.94 20.25
CA LYS A 52 -7.58 -10.63 21.65
C LYS A 52 -7.87 -9.18 22.05
N GLY A 53 -8.45 -8.39 21.16
CA GLY A 53 -8.77 -6.98 21.39
C GLY A 53 -7.59 -6.02 21.22
N VAL A 54 -6.47 -6.47 20.65
CA VAL A 54 -5.32 -5.61 20.33
C VAL A 54 -5.52 -5.06 18.92
N SER A 55 -5.95 -3.81 18.82
CA SER A 55 -6.06 -3.12 17.52
C SER A 55 -4.68 -2.65 17.07
N LEU A 56 -4.16 -3.23 15.98
CA LEU A 56 -2.88 -2.81 15.38
C LEU A 56 -3.00 -1.57 14.47
N GLY A 57 -4.12 -0.85 14.50
CA GLY A 57 -4.32 0.34 13.65
C GLY A 57 -4.47 0.02 12.15
N ILE A 58 -4.68 -1.25 11.81
CA ILE A 58 -4.95 -1.71 10.44
C ILE A 58 -6.30 -2.40 10.48
N THR A 59 -7.35 -1.63 10.21
CA THR A 59 -8.72 -2.13 10.08
C THR A 59 -8.77 -3.26 9.06
N GLY A 60 -9.28 -4.42 9.50
CA GLY A 60 -9.27 -5.69 8.78
C GLY A 60 -10.00 -5.71 7.43
N VAL A 61 -9.62 -6.74 6.67
CA VAL A 61 -10.34 -7.51 5.64
C VAL A 61 -11.13 -6.74 4.55
N ALA A 62 -10.79 -7.11 3.31
CA ALA A 62 -11.40 -6.74 2.02
C ALA A 62 -11.00 -5.36 1.47
N GLY A 63 -9.86 -5.32 0.77
CA GLY A 63 -9.52 -4.20 -0.10
C GLY A 63 -8.23 -3.46 0.22
N ILE A 64 -7.27 -4.08 0.95
CA ILE A 64 -5.91 -3.53 1.07
C ILE A 64 -5.20 -3.63 -0.30
N GLY A 65 -5.62 -2.81 -1.26
CA GLY A 65 -4.64 -2.07 -2.03
C GLY A 65 -3.81 -1.36 -0.99
N LYS A 66 -2.55 -1.79 -0.84
CA LYS A 66 -1.52 -1.21 0.04
C LYS A 66 -1.93 0.21 0.41
N GLY A 67 -2.27 0.45 1.68
CA GLY A 67 -2.43 1.82 2.18
C GLY A 67 -1.14 2.54 1.84
N GLY A 68 -1.17 3.25 0.70
CA GLY A 68 0.02 3.78 0.09
C GLY A 68 0.62 4.80 1.04
N ARG A 69 1.91 5.08 0.88
CA ARG A 69 2.46 6.28 1.50
C ARG A 69 1.56 7.45 1.07
N LYS A 70 1.02 8.18 2.06
CA LYS A 70 0.31 9.43 1.79
C LYS A 70 1.23 10.34 0.98
N LEU A 71 0.66 11.10 0.05
CA LEU A 71 1.42 12.09 -0.71
C LEU A 71 2.02 13.10 0.27
N SER A 72 3.35 13.22 0.27
CA SER A 72 4.07 14.19 1.10
C SER A 72 3.99 15.61 0.57
N TYR A 73 3.56 15.78 -0.69
CA TYR A 73 3.65 17.02 -1.47
C TYR A 73 5.07 17.60 -1.52
N VAL A 74 6.09 16.74 -1.37
CA VAL A 74 7.51 17.09 -1.44
C VAL A 74 8.20 16.14 -2.42
N ALA A 75 8.90 16.70 -3.40
CA ALA A 75 9.80 15.99 -4.28
C ALA A 75 11.25 16.36 -3.95
N THR A 76 12.13 15.37 -3.88
CA THR A 76 13.56 15.57 -3.61
C THR A 76 14.33 15.35 -4.90
N VAL A 77 15.32 16.22 -5.16
CA VAL A 77 16.26 16.04 -6.27
C VAL A 77 17.01 14.73 -6.08
N GLN A 78 16.94 13.87 -7.08
CA GLN A 78 17.60 12.57 -7.06
C GLN A 78 19.12 12.75 -7.20
N GLY A 79 19.91 11.73 -6.85
CA GLY A 79 21.39 11.81 -6.90
C GLY A 79 21.96 12.08 -8.30
N ASN A 80 21.16 11.90 -9.35
CA ASN A 80 21.50 12.24 -10.74
C ASN A 80 21.13 13.69 -11.13
N GLY A 81 20.61 14.50 -10.20
CA GLY A 81 20.21 15.88 -10.44
C GLY A 81 18.77 16.06 -10.96
N ASN A 82 18.02 14.98 -11.22
CA ASN A 82 16.66 15.07 -11.74
C ASN A 82 15.63 15.27 -10.62
N LEU A 83 14.60 16.08 -10.91
CA LEU A 83 13.40 16.19 -10.09
C LEU A 83 12.26 15.43 -10.77
N LEU A 84 11.65 14.47 -10.05
CA LEU A 84 10.62 13.58 -10.60
C LEU A 84 9.28 13.82 -9.89
N ILE A 85 8.22 14.01 -10.69
CA ILE A 85 6.84 14.05 -10.21
C ILE A 85 6.26 12.63 -10.24
N GLY A 86 5.87 12.11 -9.09
CA GLY A 86 5.34 10.75 -8.97
C GLY A 86 3.96 10.59 -9.62
N LYS A 87 3.66 9.38 -10.11
CA LYS A 87 2.37 9.03 -10.77
C LYS A 87 1.12 9.44 -9.98
N ALA A 88 1.19 9.39 -8.65
CA ALA A 88 0.06 9.76 -7.81
C ALA A 88 -0.29 11.25 -7.91
N TYR A 89 0.68 12.13 -8.17
CA TYR A 89 0.42 13.56 -8.41
C TYR A 89 -0.11 13.80 -9.82
N THR A 90 0.46 13.16 -10.84
CA THR A 90 -0.01 13.31 -12.22
C THR A 90 -1.43 12.75 -12.41
N ALA A 91 -1.81 11.72 -11.66
CA ALA A 91 -3.18 11.19 -11.66
C ALA A 91 -4.21 12.15 -11.04
N LEU A 92 -3.82 12.99 -10.07
CA LEU A 92 -4.72 14.03 -9.53
C LEU A 92 -5.05 15.10 -10.55
N LEU A 93 -4.19 15.28 -11.55
CA LEU A 93 -4.34 16.21 -12.67
C LEU A 93 -4.89 15.52 -13.93
N ASP A 94 -5.28 14.24 -13.84
CA ASP A 94 -5.75 13.39 -14.96
C ASP A 94 -4.81 13.40 -16.20
N LEU A 95 -3.50 13.51 -15.96
CA LEU A 95 -2.53 13.56 -17.05
C LEU A 95 -2.39 12.22 -17.75
N LYS A 96 -2.25 12.28 -19.07
CA LYS A 96 -2.14 11.14 -19.97
C LYS A 96 -0.74 11.07 -20.58
N PRO A 97 -0.29 9.87 -20.98
CA PRO A 97 0.94 9.75 -21.74
C PRO A 97 0.86 10.58 -23.03
N GLY A 98 1.83 11.47 -23.23
CA GLY A 98 1.86 12.39 -24.37
C GLY A 98 1.47 13.83 -24.02
N ASP A 99 0.94 14.09 -22.82
CA ASP A 99 0.73 15.47 -22.36
C ASP A 99 2.07 16.18 -22.20
N GLU A 100 2.17 17.38 -22.78
CA GLU A 100 3.39 18.19 -22.79
C GLU A 100 3.24 19.44 -21.92
N PHE A 101 4.35 19.86 -21.31
CA PHE A 101 4.41 21.05 -20.49
C PHE A 101 5.62 21.90 -20.88
N GLU A 102 5.42 23.21 -20.99
CA GLU A 102 6.48 24.20 -21.04
C GLU A 102 7.07 24.43 -19.65
N ILE A 103 8.40 24.45 -19.58
CA ILE A 103 9.15 24.69 -18.34
C ILE A 103 9.51 26.18 -18.26
N LYS A 104 8.92 26.90 -17.30
CA LYS A 104 9.28 28.29 -16.99
C LYS A 104 10.13 28.34 -15.73
N LEU A 105 11.31 28.97 -15.84
CA LEU A 105 12.24 29.14 -14.72
C LEU A 105 12.03 30.50 -14.04
N GLY A 106 11.72 30.48 -12.75
CA GLY A 106 11.73 31.64 -11.88
C GLY A 106 13.00 31.70 -11.01
N ARG A 107 13.13 32.75 -10.18
CA ARG A 107 14.32 32.98 -9.33
C ARG A 107 14.67 31.80 -8.41
N LYS A 108 13.66 31.04 -7.95
CA LYS A 108 13.82 29.84 -7.09
C LYS A 108 12.72 28.78 -7.30
N GLN A 109 12.03 28.81 -8.44
CA GLN A 109 10.93 27.88 -8.70
C GLN A 109 10.93 27.45 -10.16
N ILE A 110 10.40 26.26 -10.41
CA ILE A 110 10.10 25.74 -11.73
C ILE A 110 8.59 25.72 -11.83
N ARG A 111 8.01 26.43 -12.81
CA ARG A 111 6.59 26.35 -13.14
C ARG A 111 6.44 25.49 -14.40
N LEU A 112 5.54 24.52 -14.34
CA LEU A 112 5.14 23.72 -15.49
C LEU A 112 3.81 24.26 -16.01
N VAL A 113 3.74 24.61 -17.28
CA VAL A 113 2.54 25.15 -17.93
C VAL A 113 2.15 24.19 -19.06
N PRO A 114 0.89 23.73 -19.18
CA PRO A 114 0.47 22.88 -20.28
C PRO A 114 0.84 23.52 -21.63
N ALA A 115 1.47 22.75 -22.53
CA ALA A 115 1.85 23.26 -23.85
C ALA A 115 0.60 23.70 -24.63
N GLY A 116 0.53 24.98 -25.00
CA GLY A 116 -0.63 25.57 -25.69
C GLY A 116 -1.78 26.03 -24.79
N GLY A 117 -1.64 25.96 -23.46
CA GLY A 117 -2.57 26.57 -22.50
C GLY A 117 -2.29 28.06 -22.28
N SER A 118 -3.33 28.85 -21.99
CA SER A 118 -3.18 30.21 -21.46
C SER A 118 -2.80 30.14 -19.98
N ASP A 119 -1.82 30.97 -19.54
CA ASP A 119 -1.51 31.21 -18.12
C ASP A 119 -2.67 32.02 -17.48
N GLU A 120 -3.88 31.47 -17.40
CA GLU A 120 -5.05 32.21 -16.90
C GLU A 120 -5.35 31.98 -15.41
N ASP A 121 -4.56 31.16 -14.71
CA ASP A 121 -4.72 30.92 -13.28
C ASP A 121 -3.50 31.39 -12.48
N ASP A 122 -3.34 32.71 -12.34
CA ASP A 122 -2.58 33.33 -11.24
C ASP A 122 -3.56 34.20 -10.42
N ASP A 123 -4.29 33.57 -9.50
CA ASP A 123 -4.94 34.19 -8.33
C ASP A 123 -4.28 33.67 -7.04
#